data_AF-A0A4R6N8G8-F1
#
_entry.id   AF-A0A4R6N8G8-F1
#
_cell.length_a   1.000
_cell.length_b   1.000
_cell.length_c   1.000
_cell.angle_alpha   90.00
_cell.angle_beta   90.00
_cell.angle_gamma   90.00
#
_symmetry.space_group_name_H-M   'P 1'
#
loop_
_entity.id
_entity.type
_entity.pdbx_description
1 polymer ?
#
loop_
_entity_poly.entity_id
_entity_poly.type
_entity_poly.pdbx_seq_one_letter_code
_entity_poly.pdbx_strand_id
1 'polypeptide(L)'
;MPRLLPLLLAAALTAPASASDLDQAQALWLQGKRSDAVKRLEQALRQNLNDARLRFSLAVMQMELGQTQAAEAGLRSLTQDFPDLADPFNNLAVIHAARGELEAAQRALEQAVRLQPEHAQAQENLGDVLLRLAARAYGLALKQSSGDTAALQLKLRSTQELIARGQPNSRR
;
A
#
# COMPACT_ATOMS: atom_id res chain seq x y z
N MET A 1 -50.74 26.48 -48.25
CA MET A 1 -50.63 25.04 -47.95
C MET A 1 -49.14 24.72 -47.75
N PRO A 2 -48.78 24.04 -46.65
CA PRO A 2 -47.49 24.14 -45.96
C PRO A 2 -46.46 23.13 -46.48
N ARG A 3 -45.17 23.35 -46.22
CA ARG A 3 -44.18 22.27 -46.08
C ARG A 3 -43.21 22.60 -44.94
N LEU A 4 -43.57 22.13 -43.76
CA LEU A 4 -42.65 21.90 -42.64
C LEU A 4 -41.76 20.71 -43.03
N LEU A 5 -40.44 20.88 -42.96
CA LEU A 5 -39.47 19.77 -42.98
C LEU A 5 -38.78 19.71 -41.61
N PRO A 6 -38.60 18.52 -41.03
CA PRO A 6 -38.42 18.34 -39.61
C PRO A 6 -36.98 18.62 -39.18
N LEU A 7 -36.85 19.23 -38.01
CA LEU A 7 -35.62 19.29 -37.24
C LEU A 7 -35.24 17.84 -36.87
N LEU A 8 -34.19 17.29 -37.48
CA LEU A 8 -33.60 16.03 -37.03
C LEU A 8 -32.93 16.28 -35.68
N LEU A 9 -33.68 16.02 -34.61
CA LEU A 9 -33.15 15.87 -33.26
C LEU A 9 -32.27 14.62 -33.29
N ALA A 10 -30.96 14.80 -33.48
CA ALA A 10 -30.00 13.74 -33.21
C ALA A 10 -30.09 13.45 -31.71
N ALA A 11 -30.82 12.39 -31.36
CA ALA A 11 -30.81 11.84 -30.02
C ALA A 11 -29.36 11.49 -29.70
N ALA A 12 -28.72 12.34 -28.90
CA ALA A 12 -27.49 11.99 -28.21
C ALA A 12 -27.85 10.76 -27.36
N LEU A 13 -27.49 9.57 -27.84
CA LEU A 13 -27.40 8.41 -26.99
C LEU A 13 -26.44 8.82 -25.87
N THR A 14 -27.00 9.05 -24.69
CA THR A 14 -26.24 9.05 -23.45
C THR A 14 -25.66 7.65 -23.34
N ALA A 15 -24.45 7.48 -23.88
CA ALA A 15 -23.63 6.33 -23.55
C ALA A 15 -23.56 6.28 -22.01
N PRO A 16 -23.73 5.10 -21.38
CA PRO A 16 -23.49 5.00 -19.95
C PRO A 16 -22.10 5.58 -19.67
N ALA A 17 -21.97 6.40 -18.62
CA ALA A 17 -20.69 6.95 -18.21
C ALA A 17 -19.67 5.81 -18.23
N SER A 18 -18.73 5.85 -19.20
CA SER A 18 -17.80 4.77 -19.41
C SER A 18 -17.01 4.58 -18.12
N ALA A 19 -17.08 3.38 -17.53
CA ALA A 19 -16.39 3.07 -16.28
C ALA A 19 -14.92 3.47 -16.39
N SER A 20 -14.38 4.09 -15.34
CA SER A 20 -12.99 4.56 -15.35
C SER A 20 -12.04 3.37 -15.56
N ASP A 21 -10.85 3.64 -16.08
CA ASP A 21 -9.81 2.62 -16.25
C ASP A 21 -9.54 1.84 -14.96
N LEU A 22 -9.65 2.54 -13.82
CA LEU A 22 -9.53 1.97 -12.49
C LEU A 22 -10.68 1.02 -12.15
N ASP A 23 -11.93 1.41 -12.40
CA ASP A 23 -13.11 0.58 -12.10
C ASP A 23 -13.06 -0.73 -12.89
N GLN A 24 -12.62 -0.67 -14.15
CA GLN A 24 -12.47 -1.86 -14.98
C GLN A 24 -11.36 -2.78 -14.47
N ALA A 25 -10.21 -2.21 -14.06
CA ALA A 25 -9.14 -2.98 -13.46
C ALA A 25 -9.59 -3.65 -12.14
N GLN A 26 -10.31 -2.93 -11.28
CA GLN A 26 -10.87 -3.49 -10.05
C GLN A 26 -11.88 -4.60 -10.34
N ALA A 27 -12.76 -4.43 -11.33
CA ALA A 27 -13.70 -5.48 -11.73
C ALA A 27 -12.97 -6.75 -12.22
N LEU A 28 -11.91 -6.61 -13.03
CA LEU A 28 -11.07 -7.73 -13.45
C LEU A 28 -10.38 -8.40 -12.26
N TRP A 29 -9.89 -7.61 -11.29
CA TRP A 29 -9.26 -8.10 -10.08
C TRP A 29 -10.19 -9.00 -9.27
N LEU A 30 -11.42 -8.53 -9.03
CA LEU A 30 -12.46 -9.25 -8.29
C LEU A 30 -12.94 -10.52 -9.00
N GLN A 31 -12.85 -10.56 -10.34
CA GLN A 31 -13.12 -11.76 -11.14
C GLN A 31 -11.97 -12.80 -11.11
N GLY A 32 -10.88 -12.53 -10.37
CA GLY A 32 -9.69 -13.38 -10.35
C GLY A 32 -8.77 -13.21 -11.56
N LYS A 33 -9.11 -12.34 -12.51
CA LYS A 33 -8.30 -12.01 -13.69
C LYS A 33 -7.21 -11.00 -13.34
N ARG A 34 -6.41 -11.32 -12.31
CA ARG A 34 -5.45 -10.38 -11.69
C ARG A 34 -4.40 -9.85 -12.66
N SER A 35 -3.90 -10.69 -13.57
CA SER A 35 -2.94 -10.25 -14.59
C SER A 35 -3.56 -9.27 -15.59
N ASP A 36 -4.83 -9.44 -15.95
CA ASP A 36 -5.51 -8.53 -16.88
C ASP A 36 -5.83 -7.20 -16.22
N ALA A 37 -6.14 -7.18 -14.92
CA ALA A 37 -6.31 -5.96 -14.14
C ALA A 37 -5.04 -5.09 -14.15
N VAL A 38 -3.87 -5.70 -13.92
CA VAL A 38 -2.57 -5.01 -14.00
C VAL A 38 -2.33 -4.44 -15.40
N LYS A 39 -2.51 -5.26 -16.45
CA LYS A 39 -2.37 -4.81 -17.85
C LYS A 39 -3.32 -3.66 -18.19
N ARG A 40 -4.53 -3.65 -17.62
CA ARG A 40 -5.52 -2.60 -17.83
C ARG A 40 -5.06 -1.26 -17.26
N LEU A 41 -4.44 -1.27 -16.08
CA LEU A 41 -3.84 -0.07 -15.49
C LEU A 41 -2.59 0.38 -16.24
N GLU A 42 -1.73 -0.54 -16.66
CA GLU A 42 -0.55 -0.20 -17.49
C GLU A 42 -0.96 0.45 -18.82
N GLN A 43 -2.02 -0.05 -19.47
CA GLN A 43 -2.60 0.54 -20.67
C GLN A 43 -3.12 1.96 -20.43
N ALA A 44 -3.84 2.16 -19.33
CA ALA A 44 -4.36 3.46 -18.93
C ALA A 44 -3.25 4.47 -18.67
N LEU A 45 -2.20 4.05 -17.97
CA LEU A 45 -1.04 4.88 -17.66
C LEU A 45 -0.26 5.30 -18.91
N ARG A 46 -0.30 4.52 -20.00
CA ARG A 46 0.29 4.97 -21.29
C ARG A 46 -0.40 6.21 -21.87
N GLN A 47 -1.66 6.46 -21.50
CA GLN A 47 -2.41 7.65 -21.93
C GLN A 47 -2.26 8.80 -20.93
N ASN A 48 -2.13 8.50 -19.64
CA ASN A 48 -1.92 9.48 -18.58
C ASN A 48 -0.89 8.99 -17.56
N LEU A 49 0.39 9.29 -17.82
CA LEU A 49 1.52 8.79 -17.03
C LEU A 49 1.55 9.33 -15.59
N ASN A 50 0.86 10.43 -15.31
CA ASN A 50 0.91 11.13 -14.02
C ASN A 50 -0.34 10.91 -13.16
N ASP A 51 -1.25 9.99 -13.52
CA ASP A 51 -2.39 9.70 -12.66
C ASP A 51 -1.94 8.96 -11.39
N ALA A 52 -1.84 9.69 -10.28
CA ALA A 52 -1.41 9.16 -8.99
C ALA A 52 -2.28 7.99 -8.51
N ARG A 53 -3.59 8.01 -8.78
CA ARG A 53 -4.51 6.96 -8.36
C ARG A 53 -4.24 5.67 -9.13
N LEU A 54 -4.11 5.76 -10.46
CA LEU A 54 -3.80 4.59 -11.29
C LEU A 54 -2.42 4.00 -10.95
N ARG A 55 -1.41 4.85 -10.74
CA ARG A 55 -0.07 4.43 -10.30
C ARG A 55 -0.12 3.73 -8.95
N PHE A 56 -0.87 4.26 -7.99
CA PHE A 56 -1.01 3.69 -6.66
C PHE A 56 -1.73 2.35 -6.71
N SER A 57 -2.86 2.26 -7.42
CA SER A 57 -3.59 1.00 -7.59
C SER A 57 -2.76 -0.07 -8.29
N LEU A 58 -1.98 0.31 -9.31
CA LEU A 58 -1.05 -0.61 -9.98
C LEU A 58 -0.03 -1.17 -8.98
N ALA A 59 0.59 -0.31 -8.17
CA ALA A 59 1.57 -0.75 -7.19
C ALA A 59 0.96 -1.69 -6.12
N VAL A 60 -0.25 -1.39 -5.63
CA VAL A 60 -0.97 -2.27 -4.67
C VAL A 60 -1.25 -3.63 -5.30
N MET A 61 -1.77 -3.67 -6.52
CA MET A 61 -2.02 -4.93 -7.25
C MET A 61 -0.73 -5.72 -7.49
N GLN A 62 0.38 -5.03 -7.79
CA GLN A 62 1.70 -5.66 -7.92
C GLN A 62 2.19 -6.25 -6.58
N MET A 63 1.96 -5.57 -5.45
CA MET A 63 2.25 -6.13 -4.11
C MET A 63 1.46 -7.42 -3.87
N GLU A 64 0.15 -7.42 -4.15
CA GLU A 64 -0.71 -8.61 -3.97
C GLU A 64 -0.33 -9.78 -4.90
N LEU A 65 0.34 -9.51 -6.02
CA LEU A 65 0.90 -10.54 -6.92
C LEU A 65 2.32 -10.98 -6.53
N GLY A 66 2.90 -10.43 -5.46
CA GLY A 66 4.29 -10.70 -5.08
C GLY A 66 5.33 -10.05 -5.99
N GLN A 67 4.92 -9.12 -6.86
CA GLN A 67 5.79 -8.35 -7.74
C GLN A 67 6.41 -7.17 -6.98
N THR A 68 7.02 -7.46 -5.82
CA THR A 68 7.41 -6.47 -4.81
C THR A 68 8.40 -5.43 -5.33
N GLN A 69 9.31 -5.81 -6.25
CA GLN A 69 10.28 -4.87 -6.82
C GLN A 69 9.61 -3.82 -7.73
N ALA A 70 8.64 -4.23 -8.55
CA ALA A 70 7.89 -3.31 -9.40
C ALA A 70 7.02 -2.37 -8.56
N ALA A 71 6.33 -2.92 -7.56
CA ALA A 71 5.52 -2.14 -6.64
C ALA A 71 6.34 -1.08 -5.90
N GLU A 72 7.50 -1.47 -5.34
CA GLU A 72 8.39 -0.54 -4.65
C GLU A 72 8.88 0.58 -5.57
N ALA A 73 9.27 0.27 -6.81
CA ALA A 73 9.68 1.28 -7.77
C ALA A 73 8.54 2.27 -8.05
N GLY A 74 7.31 1.77 -8.25
CA GLY A 74 6.12 2.59 -8.46
C GLY A 74 5.79 3.47 -7.26
N LEU A 75 5.83 2.93 -6.04
CA LEU A 75 5.57 3.67 -4.80
C LEU A 75 6.66 4.71 -4.52
N ARG A 76 7.94 4.39 -4.73
CA ARG A 76 9.03 5.37 -4.57
C ARG A 76 8.85 6.54 -5.52
N SER A 77 8.53 6.27 -6.79
CA SER A 77 8.24 7.33 -7.75
C SER A 77 7.01 8.16 -7.34
N LEU A 78 5.96 7.53 -6.79
CA LEU A 78 4.81 8.26 -6.23
C LEU A 78 5.20 9.18 -5.07
N THR A 79 6.05 8.73 -4.14
CA THR A 79 6.49 9.58 -3.03
C THR A 79 7.36 10.76 -3.45
N GLN A 80 7.97 10.69 -4.65
CA GLN A 80 8.77 11.78 -5.22
C GLN A 80 7.88 12.80 -5.92
N ASP A 81 6.93 12.32 -6.73
CA ASP A 81 6.05 13.19 -7.53
C ASP A 81 4.89 13.76 -6.71
N PHE A 82 4.43 13.02 -5.70
CA PHE A 82 3.30 13.35 -4.84
C PHE A 82 3.68 13.17 -3.35
N PRO A 83 4.56 14.03 -2.81
CA PRO A 83 5.09 13.89 -1.45
C PRO A 83 4.04 14.05 -0.34
N ASP A 84 2.84 14.49 -0.69
CA ASP A 84 1.75 14.80 0.25
C ASP A 84 0.79 13.61 0.43
N LEU A 85 0.96 12.52 -0.33
CA LEU A 85 0.15 11.31 -0.22
C LEU A 85 0.71 10.40 0.86
N ALA A 86 -0.10 10.07 1.87
CA ALA A 86 0.29 9.19 2.96
C ALA A 86 0.37 7.71 2.53
N ASP A 87 -0.56 7.23 1.70
CA ASP A 87 -0.69 5.81 1.36
C ASP A 87 0.57 5.18 0.70
N PRO A 88 1.27 5.86 -0.23
CA PRO A 88 2.51 5.32 -0.79
C PRO A 88 3.60 5.08 0.25
N PHE A 89 3.72 5.95 1.26
CA PHE A 89 4.68 5.77 2.34
C PHE A 89 4.31 4.57 3.22
N ASN A 90 3.03 4.41 3.57
CA ASN A 90 2.55 3.23 4.31
C ASN A 90 2.88 1.93 3.57
N ASN A 91 2.62 1.85 2.25
CA ASN A 91 2.89 0.64 1.48
C ASN A 91 4.39 0.38 1.27
N LEU A 92 5.23 1.42 1.11
CA LEU A 92 6.69 1.23 1.14
C LEU A 92 7.16 0.66 2.47
N ALA A 93 6.58 1.11 3.58
CA ALA A 93 6.92 0.58 4.88
C ALA A 93 6.58 -0.90 5.03
N VAL A 94 5.44 -1.35 4.50
CA VAL A 94 5.08 -2.77 4.47
C VAL A 94 6.15 -3.58 3.70
N ILE A 95 6.61 -3.08 2.56
CA ILE A 95 7.68 -3.72 1.76
C ILE A 95 8.99 -3.79 2.55
N HIS A 96 9.43 -2.67 3.14
CA HIS A 96 10.65 -2.62 3.96
C HIS A 96 10.56 -3.53 5.19
N ALA A 97 9.41 -3.52 5.87
CA ALA A 97 9.15 -4.35 7.04
C ALA A 97 9.23 -5.84 6.71
N ALA A 98 8.69 -6.27 5.56
CA ALA A 98 8.76 -7.65 5.09
C ALA A 98 10.20 -8.11 4.80
N ARG A 99 11.08 -7.19 4.38
CA ARG A 99 12.51 -7.45 4.17
C ARG A 99 13.36 -7.34 5.44
N GLY A 100 12.77 -6.97 6.57
CA GLY A 100 13.49 -6.74 7.83
C GLY A 100 14.22 -5.40 7.90
N GLU A 101 13.97 -4.49 6.96
CA GLU A 101 14.52 -3.14 6.89
C GLU A 101 13.74 -2.20 7.83
N LEU A 102 13.76 -2.53 9.13
CA LEU A 102 12.89 -1.92 10.14
C LEU A 102 13.02 -0.40 10.24
N GLU A 103 14.26 0.11 10.16
CA GLU A 103 14.51 1.55 10.25
C GLU A 103 13.98 2.31 9.04
N ALA A 104 13.99 1.69 7.85
CA ALA A 104 13.40 2.27 6.65
C ALA A 104 11.87 2.26 6.73
N ALA A 105 11.29 1.15 7.21
CA ALA A 105 9.86 1.05 7.46
C ALA A 105 9.36 2.11 8.46
N GLN A 106 10.08 2.30 9.57
CA GLN A 106 9.76 3.31 10.58
C GLN A 106 9.70 4.71 9.96
N ARG A 107 10.75 5.14 9.24
CA ARG A 107 10.78 6.48 8.62
C ARG A 107 9.63 6.71 7.65
N ALA A 108 9.28 5.69 6.86
CA ALA A 108 8.16 5.78 5.94
C ALA A 108 6.82 5.89 6.68
N LEU A 109 6.63 5.15 7.78
CA LEU A 109 5.39 5.24 8.58
C LEU A 109 5.27 6.55 9.34
N GLU A 110 6.38 7.06 9.89
CA GLU A 110 6.42 8.39 10.51
C GLU A 110 6.05 9.48 9.50
N GLN A 111 6.48 9.34 8.24
CA GLN A 111 6.05 10.22 7.16
C GLN A 111 4.54 10.09 6.88
N ALA A 112 4.01 8.88 6.75
CA ALA A 112 2.59 8.63 6.51
C ALA A 112 1.71 9.22 7.62
N VAL A 113 2.06 8.98 8.89
CA VAL A 113 1.35 9.50 10.07
C VAL A 113 1.48 11.02 10.18
N ARG A 114 2.61 11.61 9.77
CA ARG A 114 2.77 13.08 9.74
C ARG A 114 1.86 13.73 8.69
N LEU A 115 1.75 13.11 7.52
CA LEU A 115 0.89 13.59 6.43
C LEU A 115 -0.59 13.41 6.76
N GLN A 116 -0.94 12.28 7.38
CA GLN A 116 -2.31 11.94 7.72
C GLN A 116 -2.37 11.36 9.15
N PRO A 117 -2.53 12.21 10.18
CA PRO A 117 -2.56 11.77 11.58
C PRO A 117 -3.67 10.78 11.92
N GLU A 118 -4.77 10.76 11.16
CA GLU A 118 -5.90 9.85 11.32
C GLU A 118 -5.77 8.53 10.52
N HIS A 119 -4.63 8.29 9.86
CA HIS A 119 -4.37 7.08 9.09
C HIS A 119 -4.17 5.86 10.02
N ALA A 120 -5.27 5.23 10.40
CA ALA A 120 -5.28 4.14 11.38
C ALA A 120 -4.36 2.97 11.01
N GLN A 121 -4.33 2.59 9.73
CA GLN A 121 -3.48 1.48 9.27
C GLN A 121 -1.98 1.84 9.33
N ALA A 122 -1.60 3.09 9.01
CA ALA A 122 -0.22 3.53 9.16
C ALA A 122 0.19 3.59 10.65
N GLN A 123 -0.72 3.99 11.55
CA GLN A 123 -0.46 3.95 12.99
C GLN A 123 -0.28 2.52 13.52
N GLU A 124 -1.11 1.58 13.09
CA GLU A 124 -1.01 0.16 13.42
C GLU A 124 0.34 -0.41 12.94
N ASN A 125 0.65 -0.22 11.66
CA ASN A 125 1.92 -0.65 11.06
C ASN A 125 3.14 -0.04 11.78
N LEU A 126 3.04 1.23 12.22
CA LEU A 126 4.09 1.89 13.00
C LEU A 126 4.28 1.20 14.35
N GLY A 127 3.20 0.88 15.06
CA GLY A 127 3.24 0.13 16.30
C GLY A 127 3.94 -1.23 16.14
N ASP A 128 3.60 -1.97 15.09
CA ASP A 128 4.20 -3.27 14.79
C ASP A 128 5.71 -3.17 14.48
N VAL A 129 6.11 -2.17 13.70
CA VAL A 129 7.52 -1.91 13.41
C VAL A 129 8.27 -1.53 14.69
N LEU A 130 7.69 -0.70 15.55
CA LEU A 130 8.28 -0.30 16.84
C LEU A 130 8.43 -1.49 17.80
N LEU A 131 7.47 -2.42 17.84
CA LEU A 131 7.61 -3.66 18.60
C LEU A 131 8.79 -4.49 18.12
N ARG A 132 8.96 -4.64 16.80
CA ARG A 132 10.09 -5.38 16.21
C ARG A 132 11.43 -4.71 16.50
N LEU A 133 11.50 -3.38 16.43
CA LEU A 133 12.68 -2.61 16.82
C LEU A 133 13.01 -2.77 18.31
N ALA A 134 12.01 -2.72 19.17
CA ALA A 134 12.18 -2.95 20.61
C ALA A 134 12.72 -4.36 20.89
N ALA A 135 12.17 -5.40 20.26
CA ALA A 135 12.66 -6.76 20.38
C ALA A 135 14.13 -6.89 19.92
N ARG A 136 14.49 -6.27 18.79
CA ARG A 136 15.89 -6.21 18.32
C ARG A 136 16.80 -5.55 19.35
N ALA A 137 16.39 -4.40 19.90
CA ALA A 137 17.17 -3.66 20.88
C ALA A 137 17.35 -4.45 22.19
N TYR A 138 16.29 -5.07 22.72
CA TYR A 138 16.39 -5.93 23.90
C TYR A 138 17.32 -7.12 23.66
N GLY A 139 17.23 -7.77 22.50
CA GLY A 139 18.12 -8.86 22.12
C GLY A 139 19.60 -8.44 22.05
N LEU A 140 19.88 -7.23 21.56
CA LEU A 140 21.24 -6.68 21.55
C LEU A 140 21.74 -6.37 22.97
N ALA A 141 20.91 -5.73 23.80
CA ALA A 141 21.24 -5.42 25.18
C ALA A 141 21.53 -6.69 26.00
N LEU A 142 20.75 -7.76 25.82
CA LEU A 142 20.98 -9.05 26.48
C LEU A 142 22.34 -9.67 26.13
N LYS A 143 22.79 -9.53 24.88
CA LYS A 143 24.12 -10.03 24.45
C LYS A 143 25.28 -9.29 25.10
N GLN A 144 25.05 -8.05 25.54
CA GLN A 144 26.08 -7.17 26.08
C GLN A 144 26.05 -7.09 27.62
N SER A 145 24.97 -7.56 28.25
CA SER A 145 24.82 -7.51 29.71
C SER A 145 25.61 -8.63 30.39
N SER A 146 26.35 -8.28 31.43
CA SER A 146 27.05 -9.21 32.32
C SER A 146 26.38 -9.36 33.70
N GLY A 147 25.24 -8.69 33.93
CA GLY A 147 24.53 -8.66 35.20
C GLY A 147 23.16 -9.35 35.16
N ASP A 148 22.28 -9.05 36.13
CA ASP A 148 20.91 -9.58 36.14
C ASP A 148 20.12 -9.11 34.91
N THR A 149 19.67 -10.08 34.10
CA THR A 149 18.93 -9.85 32.86
C THR A 149 17.44 -10.19 32.95
N ALA A 150 16.92 -10.58 34.12
CA ALA A 150 15.56 -11.12 34.24
C ALA A 150 14.49 -10.16 33.67
N ALA A 151 14.59 -8.86 34.01
CA ALA A 151 13.66 -7.85 33.49
C ALA A 151 13.75 -7.66 31.97
N LEU A 152 14.96 -7.70 31.39
CA LEU A 152 15.17 -7.59 29.94
C LEU A 152 14.63 -8.81 29.19
N GLN A 153 14.83 -10.01 29.74
CA GLN A 153 14.30 -11.25 29.18
C GLN A 153 12.77 -11.25 29.19
N LEU A 154 12.14 -10.75 30.27
CA LEU A 154 10.69 -10.60 30.34
C LEU A 154 10.18 -9.64 29.26
N LYS A 155 10.78 -8.45 29.14
CA LYS A 155 10.41 -7.47 28.11
C LYS A 155 10.51 -8.07 26.70
N LEU A 156 11.63 -8.73 26.38
CA LEU A 156 11.82 -9.38 25.09
C LEU A 156 10.74 -10.42 24.81
N ARG A 157 10.46 -11.32 25.78
CA ARG A 157 9.43 -12.35 25.64
C ARG A 157 8.05 -11.75 25.40
N SER A 158 7.64 -10.76 26.19
CA SER A 158 6.35 -10.11 26.03
C SER A 158 6.21 -9.41 24.68
N THR A 159 7.25 -8.73 24.21
CA THR A 159 7.26 -8.11 22.88
C THR A 159 7.17 -9.16 21.77
N GLN A 160 7.89 -10.28 21.89
CA GLN A 160 7.83 -11.39 20.93
C GLN A 160 6.44 -12.04 20.89
N GLU A 161 5.77 -12.19 22.03
CA GLU A 161 4.40 -12.69 22.10
C GLU A 161 3.40 -11.77 21.39
N LEU A 162 3.52 -10.44 21.56
CA LEU A 162 2.70 -9.48 20.84
C LEU A 162 2.91 -9.58 19.32
N ILE A 163 4.16 -9.62 18.88
CA ILE A 163 4.51 -9.78 17.46
C ILE A 163 3.91 -11.09 16.89
N ALA A 164 4.00 -12.19 17.64
CA ALA A 164 3.47 -13.48 17.20
C ALA A 164 1.94 -13.51 17.09
N ARG A 165 1.23 -12.77 17.95
CA ARG A 165 -0.23 -12.66 17.92
C ARG A 165 -0.75 -11.74 16.80
N GLY A 166 0.02 -10.72 16.44
CA GLY A 166 -0.31 -9.79 15.36
C GLY A 166 -0.10 -10.36 13.96
N GLN A 167 0.69 -11.42 13.82
CA GLN A 167 0.79 -12.11 12.53
C GLN A 167 -0.50 -12.88 12.25
N PRO A 168 -1.22 -12.60 11.15
CA PRO A 168 -2.29 -13.50 10.73
C PRO A 168 -1.65 -14.87 10.57
N ASN A 169 -2.17 -15.87 11.29
CA ASN A 169 -1.71 -17.25 11.22
C ASN A 169 -1.53 -17.61 9.74
N SER A 170 -0.30 -17.65 9.25
CA SER A 170 0.06 -18.29 7.99
C SER A 170 0.02 -19.79 8.25
N ARG A 171 -1.16 -20.30 8.62
CA ARG A 171 -1.46 -21.71 8.70
C ARG A 171 -1.99 -22.11 7.35
N ARG A 172 -1.13 -22.88 6.68
CA ARG A 172 -1.38 -23.73 5.53
C ARG A 172 -2.71 -24.46 5.62
#